data_AF-A0AAG5D9Z6-F1
#
_entry.id   AF-A0AAG5D9Z6-F1
#
_cell.length_a   1.000
_cell.length_b   1.000
_cell.length_c   1.000
_cell.angle_alpha   90.00
_cell.angle_beta   90.00
_cell.angle_gamma   90.00
#
_symmetry.space_group_name_H-M   'P 1'
#
loop_
_entity.id
_entity.type
_entity.pdbx_description
1 polymer ?
#
loop_
_entity_poly.entity_id
_entity_poly.type
_entity_poly.pdbx_seq_one_letter_code
_entity_poly.pdbx_strand_id
1 'polypeptide(L)'
;MVALNPRLSVTHNGHNTWKLHISHVQLNDSGSYMCQVNTDPMRHQSGNLDVVVPPDILNEHEPNTLEGGVANEAGNVQLVCQATGVPEPTVQWRRENGKDIVVRTEGREKQ
;
A
#
# COMPACT_ATOMS: atom_id res chain seq x y z
N MET A 1 17.86 -25.75 -8.62
CA MET A 1 18.30 -25.37 -7.27
C MET A 1 17.28 -24.38 -6.74
N VAL A 2 16.39 -24.82 -5.86
CA VAL A 2 15.34 -23.95 -5.31
C VAL A 2 16.00 -23.10 -4.22
N ALA A 3 15.89 -21.77 -4.33
CA ALA A 3 16.46 -20.83 -3.38
C ALA A 3 16.04 -21.21 -1.94
N LEU A 4 16.99 -21.15 -1.01
CA LEU A 4 16.83 -21.45 0.42
C LEU A 4 15.95 -20.38 1.10
N ASN A 5 14.66 -20.33 0.76
CA ASN A 5 13.68 -19.50 1.43
C ASN A 5 12.60 -20.42 2.02
N PRO A 6 12.50 -20.54 3.35
CA PRO A 6 11.52 -21.42 3.99
C PRO A 6 10.07 -20.99 3.72
N ARG A 7 9.86 -19.77 3.23
CA ARG A 7 8.53 -19.26 2.86
C ARG A 7 8.04 -19.77 1.51
N LEU A 8 8.94 -20.25 0.65
CA LEU A 8 8.63 -20.74 -0.69
C LEU A 8 8.46 -22.26 -0.68
N SER A 9 7.34 -22.74 -1.23
CA SER A 9 7.10 -24.16 -1.43
C SER A 9 6.49 -24.43 -2.80
N VAL A 10 6.74 -25.63 -3.33
CA VAL A 10 6.22 -26.03 -4.64
C VAL A 10 5.39 -27.30 -4.49
N THR A 11 4.16 -27.27 -5.01
CA THR A 11 3.26 -28.43 -5.00
C THR A 11 2.98 -28.89 -6.42
N HIS A 12 2.92 -30.21 -6.61
CA HIS A 12 2.51 -30.86 -7.86
C HIS A 12 1.22 -31.65 -7.64
N ASN A 13 0.21 -31.42 -8.48
CA ASN A 13 -1.14 -32.00 -8.31
C ASN A 13 -1.39 -33.27 -9.14
N GLY A 14 -0.37 -33.84 -9.80
CA GLY A 14 -0.53 -35.04 -10.65
C GLY A 14 -1.11 -34.79 -12.04
N HIS A 15 -1.67 -33.61 -12.30
CA HIS A 15 -2.26 -33.19 -13.59
C HIS A 15 -1.35 -32.17 -14.32
N ASN A 16 -0.03 -32.42 -14.35
CA ASN A 16 0.97 -31.56 -15.01
C ASN A 16 1.02 -30.10 -14.53
N THR A 17 0.44 -29.78 -13.36
CA THR A 17 0.45 -28.41 -12.83
C THR A 17 1.41 -28.32 -11.65
N TRP A 18 2.37 -27.41 -11.76
CA TRP A 18 3.28 -27.02 -10.69
C TRP A 18 2.85 -25.67 -10.15
N LYS A 19 2.68 -25.56 -8.83
CA LYS A 19 2.30 -24.30 -8.16
C LYS A 19 3.39 -23.88 -7.20
N LEU A 20 3.85 -22.64 -7.34
CA LEU A 20 4.68 -21.96 -6.36
C LEU A 20 3.78 -21.30 -5.32
N HIS A 21 4.02 -21.58 -4.05
CA HIS A 21 3.35 -20.95 -2.91
C HIS A 21 4.34 -20.09 -2.15
N ILE A 22 3.94 -18.86 -1.84
CA ILE A 22 4.71 -17.91 -1.03
C ILE A 22 3.90 -17.65 0.23
N SER A 23 4.40 -18.10 1.37
CA SER A 23 3.78 -17.84 2.68
C SER A 23 4.31 -16.54 3.28
N HIS A 24 3.48 -15.83 4.05
CA HIS A 24 3.83 -14.53 4.65
C HIS A 24 4.42 -13.57 3.61
N VAL A 25 3.62 -13.24 2.60
CA VAL A 25 4.00 -12.36 1.48
C VAL A 25 4.44 -11.01 2.03
N GLN A 26 5.57 -10.52 1.53
CA GLN A 26 6.20 -9.26 1.89
C GLN A 26 6.35 -8.39 0.65
N LEU A 27 6.49 -7.07 0.84
CA LEU A 27 6.68 -6.11 -0.26
C LEU A 27 7.86 -6.49 -1.18
N ASN A 28 8.94 -7.02 -0.59
CA ASN A 28 10.13 -7.47 -1.32
C ASN A 28 9.93 -8.73 -2.18
N ASP A 29 8.81 -9.44 -2.02
CA ASP A 29 8.46 -10.57 -2.87
C ASP A 29 7.87 -10.09 -4.22
N SER A 30 7.58 -8.79 -4.36
CA SER A 30 7.14 -8.21 -5.63
C SER A 30 8.24 -8.34 -6.69
N GLY A 31 7.88 -8.74 -7.90
CA GLY A 31 8.83 -8.89 -8.98
C GLY A 31 8.41 -9.89 -10.05
N SER A 32 9.35 -10.22 -10.94
CA SER A 32 9.11 -11.15 -12.03
C SER A 32 9.47 -12.58 -11.61
N TYR A 33 8.51 -13.49 -11.77
CA TYR A 33 8.66 -14.92 -11.51
C TYR A 33 8.60 -15.67 -12.83
N MET A 34 9.43 -16.69 -12.98
CA MET A 34 9.53 -17.50 -14.19
C MET A 34 9.36 -18.98 -13.89
N CYS A 35 8.45 -19.62 -14.61
CA CYS A 35 8.38 -21.07 -14.71
C CYS A 35 9.22 -21.53 -15.89
N GLN A 36 10.13 -22.47 -15.66
CA GLN A 36 11.02 -23.02 -16.68
C GLN A 36 10.86 -24.54 -16.77
N VAL A 37 10.78 -25.05 -18.00
CA VAL A 37 10.77 -26.48 -18.29
C VAL A 37 11.99 -26.83 -19.14
N ASN A 38 12.71 -27.88 -18.72
CA ASN A 38 13.90 -28.36 -19.41
C ASN A 38 13.50 -29.15 -20.67
N THR A 39 13.23 -28.44 -21.76
CA THR A 39 13.04 -28.98 -23.12
C THR A 39 14.18 -28.52 -24.04
N ASP A 40 14.28 -29.11 -25.23
CA ASP A 40 15.16 -28.63 -26.29
C ASP A 40 14.31 -28.21 -27.51
N PRO A 41 14.20 -26.90 -27.82
CA PRO A 41 14.73 -25.75 -27.08
C PRO A 41 14.02 -25.52 -25.75
N MET A 42 14.68 -24.83 -24.82
CA MET A 42 14.14 -24.53 -23.48
C MET A 42 12.87 -23.70 -23.56
N ARG A 43 11.84 -24.10 -22.81
CA ARG A 43 10.57 -23.37 -22.70
C ARG A 43 10.46 -22.71 -21.33
N HIS A 44 9.99 -21.46 -21.32
CA HIS A 44 9.73 -20.72 -20.09
C HIS A 44 8.50 -19.83 -20.25
N GLN A 45 7.91 -19.45 -19.11
CA GLN A 45 6.84 -18.47 -19.04
C GLN A 45 7.05 -17.61 -17.80
N SER A 46 6.91 -16.30 -17.95
CA SER A 46 7.11 -15.33 -16.87
C SER A 46 5.81 -14.61 -16.52
N GLY A 47 5.70 -14.16 -15.28
CA GLY A 47 4.62 -13.31 -14.79
C GLY A 47 5.13 -12.38 -13.69
N ASN A 48 4.45 -11.25 -13.49
CA ASN A 48 4.79 -10.32 -12.43
C ASN A 48 3.84 -10.50 -11.24
N LEU A 49 4.42 -10.47 -10.05
CA LEU A 49 3.71 -10.43 -8.78
C LEU A 49 3.82 -9.02 -8.21
N ASP A 50 2.68 -8.35 -8.03
CA ASP A 50 2.58 -7.07 -7.35
C ASP A 50 2.00 -7.28 -5.96
N VAL A 51 2.74 -6.89 -4.93
CA VAL A 51 2.30 -6.98 -3.54
C VAL A 51 1.74 -5.62 -3.10
N VAL A 52 0.51 -5.64 -2.60
CA VAL A 52 -0.19 -4.46 -2.10
C VAL A 52 -0.29 -4.50 -0.57
N VAL A 53 -0.28 -3.32 0.04
CA VAL A 53 -0.43 -3.14 1.49
C VAL A 53 -1.64 -2.26 1.73
N PRO A 54 -2.62 -2.70 2.54
CA PRO A 54 -3.81 -1.93 2.83
C PRO A 54 -3.47 -0.59 3.51
N PRO A 55 -4.31 0.44 3.34
CA PRO A 55 -4.10 1.72 4.03
C PRO A 55 -4.15 1.59 5.56
N ASP A 56 -3.22 2.24 6.25
CA ASP A 56 -3.19 2.36 7.71
C ASP A 56 -2.99 3.82 8.13
N ILE A 57 -3.81 4.31 9.07
CA ILE A 57 -3.77 5.71 9.53
C ILE A 57 -2.75 5.81 10.66
N LEU A 58 -1.73 6.64 10.46
CA LEU A 58 -0.71 6.87 11.46
C LEU A 58 -1.25 7.77 12.57
N ASN A 59 -1.19 7.29 13.81
CA ASN A 59 -1.49 8.09 15.00
C ASN A 59 -0.25 8.90 15.41
N GLU A 60 0.24 9.77 14.51
CA GLU A 60 1.29 10.71 14.87
C GLU A 60 0.66 11.93 15.56
N HIS A 61 0.78 11.97 16.88
CA HIS A 61 0.55 13.18 17.65
C HIS A 61 1.75 14.12 17.42
N GLU A 62 1.65 15.08 16.49
CA GLU A 62 2.53 16.23 16.58
C GLU A 62 2.18 17.01 17.86
N PRO A 63 3.17 17.50 18.63
CA PRO A 63 2.93 18.18 19.90
C PRO A 63 2.09 19.47 19.79
N ASN A 64 1.89 19.99 18.57
CA ASN A 64 1.02 21.14 18.28
C ASN A 64 -0.35 20.73 17.71
N THR A 65 -0.60 19.45 17.47
CA THR A 65 -1.93 18.93 17.16
C THR A 65 -2.63 18.71 18.49
N LEU A 66 -3.26 19.77 19.00
CA LEU A 66 -4.07 19.76 20.21
C LEU A 66 -4.84 18.43 20.31
N GLU A 67 -4.57 17.65 21.35
CA GLU A 67 -5.37 16.48 21.68
C GLU A 67 -6.84 16.94 21.78
N GLY A 68 -7.64 16.63 20.76
CA GLY A 68 -9.04 17.03 20.67
C GLY A 68 -9.37 18.30 19.89
N GLY A 69 -8.43 18.94 19.18
CA GLY A 69 -8.73 19.99 18.20
C GLY A 69 -9.47 21.21 18.77
N VAL A 70 -9.25 21.56 20.04
CA VAL A 70 -9.94 22.67 20.69
C VAL A 70 -9.17 23.97 20.47
N ALA A 71 -9.69 24.83 19.59
CA ALA A 71 -9.21 26.20 19.43
C ALA A 71 -10.25 27.20 19.94
N ASN A 72 -9.79 28.30 20.53
CA ASN A 72 -10.64 29.44 20.83
C ASN A 72 -11.16 30.07 19.54
N GLU A 73 -12.25 30.85 19.64
CA GLU A 73 -12.69 31.69 18.52
C GLU A 73 -11.53 32.60 18.08
N ALA A 74 -11.30 32.68 16.76
CA ALA A 74 -10.12 33.30 16.13
C ALA A 74 -8.75 32.62 16.41
N GLY A 75 -8.73 31.46 17.07
CA GLY A 75 -7.56 30.60 17.17
C GLY A 75 -7.28 29.85 15.86
N ASN A 76 -6.03 29.44 15.66
CA ASN A 76 -5.64 28.60 14.52
C ASN A 76 -5.64 27.12 14.92
N VAL A 77 -6.12 26.25 14.03
CA VAL A 77 -6.09 24.80 14.20
C VAL A 77 -5.65 24.14 12.90
N GLN A 78 -4.75 23.16 13.01
CA GLN A 78 -4.29 22.36 11.89
C GLN A 78 -4.70 20.91 12.11
N LEU A 79 -5.43 20.36 11.15
CA LEU A 79 -5.80 18.94 11.12
C LEU A 79 -4.80 18.22 10.23
N VAL A 80 -3.98 17.36 10.85
CA VAL A 80 -2.99 16.53 10.15
C VAL A 80 -3.47 15.09 10.18
N CYS A 81 -3.44 14.43 9.03
CA CYS A 81 -3.72 13.01 8.91
C CYS A 81 -2.69 12.44 7.95
N GLN A 82 -1.91 11.49 8.44
CA GLN A 82 -0.97 10.73 7.63
C GLN A 82 -1.47 9.30 7.53
N ALA A 83 -1.41 8.73 6.33
CA ALA A 83 -1.76 7.35 6.08
C ALA A 83 -0.65 6.68 5.27
N THR A 84 -0.39 5.42 5.58
CA THR A 84 0.58 4.58 4.86
C THR A 84 -0.16 3.50 4.09
N GLY A 85 0.45 2.96 3.04
CA GLY A 85 -0.16 1.95 2.19
C GLY A 85 0.57 1.83 0.88
N VAL A 86 0.36 0.72 0.17
CA VAL A 86 0.89 0.50 -1.17
C VAL A 86 -0.24 -0.02 -2.07
N PRO A 87 -0.69 0.74 -3.07
CA PRO A 87 -0.20 2.09 -3.46
C PRO A 87 -0.50 3.17 -2.41
N GLU A 88 0.17 4.32 -2.54
CA GLU A 88 0.03 5.45 -1.60
C GLU A 88 -1.45 5.88 -1.47
N PRO A 89 -2.00 5.94 -0.24
CA PRO A 89 -3.41 6.23 -0.03
C PRO A 89 -3.73 7.72 -0.16
N THR A 90 -4.91 8.04 -0.70
CA THR A 90 -5.42 9.41 -0.75
C THR A 90 -6.18 9.76 0.53
N VAL A 91 -5.75 10.82 1.22
CA VAL A 91 -6.43 11.33 2.43
C VAL A 91 -7.48 12.37 2.05
N GLN A 92 -8.69 12.23 2.60
CA GLN A 92 -9.79 13.18 2.39
C GLN A 92 -10.47 13.52 3.72
N TRP A 93 -10.74 14.81 3.92
CA TRP A 93 -11.46 15.30 5.08
C TRP A 93 -12.96 15.41 4.79
N ARG A 94 -13.78 15.00 5.74
CA ARG A 94 -15.23 15.17 5.70
C ARG A 94 -15.77 15.57 7.07
N ARG A 95 -16.86 16.32 7.10
CA ARG A 95 -17.63 16.52 8.33
C ARG A 95 -18.50 15.29 8.59
N GLU A 96 -18.71 14.96 9.86
CA GLU A 96 -19.59 13.86 10.28
C GLU A 96 -21.02 14.07 9.78
N ASN A 97 -21.51 15.31 9.87
CA ASN A 97 -22.84 15.72 9.39
C ASN A 97 -22.95 15.85 7.86
N GLY A 98 -21.89 15.51 7.11
CA GLY A 98 -21.87 15.58 5.65
C GLY A 98 -21.91 16.98 5.04
N LYS A 99 -21.84 18.05 5.86
CA LYS A 99 -21.75 19.42 5.34
C LYS A 99 -20.37 19.70 4.73
N ASP A 100 -20.34 20.62 3.79
CA ASP A 100 -19.10 21.01 3.11
C ASP A 100 -18.07 21.63 4.08
N ILE A 101 -16.81 21.36 3.78
CA ILE A 101 -15.69 22.06 4.40
C ILE A 101 -15.45 23.32 3.57
N VAL A 102 -15.75 24.48 4.14
CA VAL A 102 -15.47 25.77 3.50
C VAL A 102 -13.96 26.00 3.51
N VAL A 103 -13.29 25.59 2.45
CA VAL A 103 -11.88 25.90 2.22
C VAL A 103 -11.82 27.32 1.67
N ARG A 104 -11.32 28.26 2.47
CA ARG A 104 -10.99 29.60 1.97
C ARG A 104 -9.67 29.49 1.19
N THR A 105 -9.74 29.13 -0.08
CA THR A 105 -8.58 29.22 -0.97
C THR A 105 -8.25 30.69 -1.19
N GLU A 106 -7.19 31.19 -0.55
CA GLU A 106 -6.56 32.42 -1.02
C GLU A 106 -5.90 32.12 -2.37
N GLY A 107 -6.52 32.60 -3.44
CA GLY A 107 -5.99 32.48 -4.80
C GLY A 107 -4.59 33.09 -4.89
N ARG A 108 -3.59 32.25 -5.15
CA ARG A 108 -2.33 32.66 -5.77
C ARG A 108 -2.35 32.24 -7.23
N GLU A 109 -3.23 32.88 -8.00
CA GLU A 109 -2.98 33.05 -9.43
C GLU A 109 -2.19 34.36 -9.55
N LYS A 110 -0.85 34.24 -9.55
CA LYS A 110 0.03 35.36 -9.89
C LYS A 110 0.09 35.44 -11.42
N GLN A 111 -0.41 36.57 -11.91
CA GLN A 111 -0.17 37.12 -13.25
C GLN A 111 1.32 37.18 -13.59
#